data_AF-A0A120KYQ4-F1
#
_entry.id   AF-A0A120KYQ4-F1
#
_cell.length_a   1.000
_cell.length_b   1.000
_cell.length_c   1.000
_cell.angle_alpha   90.00
_cell.angle_beta   90.00
_cell.angle_gamma   90.00
#
_symmetry.space_group_name_H-M   'P 1'
#
loop_
_entity.id
_entity.type
_entity.pdbx_description
1 polymer ?
#
loop_
_entity_poly.entity_id
_entity_poly.type
_entity_poly.pdbx_seq_one_letter_code
_entity_poly.pdbx_strand_id
1 'polypeptide(L)'
;MKPLTPTREIIRDCLAVRARLIARAVSSLYDEAVAVHSITIAQLNLLAALGEVGPCSPRKLGEVLLLERSTVSRNLDLLMAKGLVDAVSSDAKGIREVKLSSEGEKKIDAVLPAWRAAQKQACELLGTDAARALRDASGNIWSAPI
;
A
#
# COMPACT_ATOMS: atom_id res chain seq x y z
N MET A 1 -32.94 -25.63 10.33
CA MET A 1 -32.07 -25.15 9.22
C MET A 1 -31.04 -26.23 8.94
N LYS A 2 -30.89 -26.70 7.69
CA LYS A 2 -29.94 -27.79 7.36
C LYS A 2 -28.50 -27.25 7.45
N PRO A 3 -27.55 -27.97 8.07
CA PRO A 3 -26.15 -27.53 8.13
C PRO A 3 -25.58 -27.39 6.72
N LEU A 4 -24.69 -26.42 6.54
CA LEU A 4 -23.98 -26.24 5.28
C LEU A 4 -23.05 -27.42 5.01
N THR A 5 -22.77 -27.69 3.72
CA THR A 5 -21.64 -28.53 3.37
C THR A 5 -20.33 -27.80 3.66
N PRO A 6 -19.21 -28.51 3.93
CA PRO A 6 -17.92 -27.87 4.20
C PRO A 6 -17.51 -26.86 3.12
N THR A 7 -17.74 -27.19 1.84
CA THR A 7 -17.46 -26.27 0.72
C THR A 7 -18.30 -24.99 0.77
N ARG A 8 -19.59 -25.09 1.13
CA ARG A 8 -20.47 -23.90 1.24
C ARG A 8 -20.09 -23.04 2.43
N GLU A 9 -19.70 -23.64 3.54
CA GLU A 9 -19.24 -22.91 4.72
C GLU A 9 -17.99 -22.10 4.40
N ILE A 10 -16.99 -22.71 3.76
CA ILE A 10 -15.76 -22.02 3.35
C ILE A 10 -16.08 -20.84 2.42
N ILE A 11 -16.88 -21.05 1.37
CA ILE A 11 -17.19 -19.96 0.41
C ILE A 11 -18.00 -18.84 1.06
N ARG A 12 -18.87 -19.15 2.02
CA ARG A 12 -19.73 -18.15 2.66
C ARG A 12 -18.99 -17.37 3.74
N ASP A 13 -18.24 -18.07 4.59
CA ASP A 13 -17.82 -17.54 5.90
C ASP A 13 -16.30 -17.32 6.01
N CYS A 14 -15.50 -17.69 4.99
CA CYS A 14 -14.04 -17.50 5.03
C CYS A 14 -13.63 -16.02 4.97
N LEU A 15 -13.21 -15.47 6.11
CA LEU A 15 -12.69 -14.11 6.23
C LEU A 15 -11.49 -13.84 5.32
N ALA A 16 -10.60 -14.81 5.12
CA ALA A 16 -9.45 -14.64 4.23
C ALA A 16 -9.86 -14.43 2.75
N VAL A 17 -10.98 -15.03 2.31
CA VAL A 17 -11.52 -14.78 0.97
C VAL A 17 -12.13 -13.38 0.91
N ARG A 18 -12.90 -12.98 1.92
CA ARG A 18 -13.51 -11.64 2.00
C ARG A 18 -12.46 -10.52 2.00
N ALA A 19 -11.41 -10.65 2.82
CA ALA A 19 -10.32 -9.70 2.89
C ALA A 19 -9.60 -9.55 1.54
N ARG A 20 -9.30 -10.66 0.85
CA ARG A 20 -8.67 -10.61 -0.48
C ARG A 20 -9.55 -9.97 -1.54
N LEU A 21 -10.86 -10.22 -1.52
CA LEU A 21 -11.80 -9.59 -2.46
C LEU A 21 -11.88 -8.08 -2.25
N ILE A 22 -12.02 -7.65 -1.00
CA ILE A 22 -12.01 -6.22 -0.64
C ILE A 22 -10.69 -5.59 -1.07
N ALA A 23 -9.56 -6.18 -0.71
CA ALA A 23 -8.24 -5.66 -1.06
C ALA A 23 -8.07 -5.49 -2.59
N ARG A 24 -8.49 -6.48 -3.39
CA ARG A 24 -8.40 -6.38 -4.86
C ARG A 24 -9.31 -5.29 -5.43
N ALA A 25 -10.58 -5.26 -5.00
CA ALA A 25 -11.55 -4.29 -5.51
C ALA A 25 -11.15 -2.85 -5.16
N VAL A 26 -10.71 -2.64 -3.92
CA VAL A 26 -10.26 -1.33 -3.44
C VAL A 26 -8.97 -0.93 -4.14
N SER A 27 -7.95 -1.79 -4.19
CA SER A 27 -6.68 -1.45 -4.84
C SER A 27 -6.83 -1.16 -6.34
N SER A 28 -7.73 -1.84 -7.05
CA SER A 28 -7.98 -1.57 -8.48
C SER A 28 -8.40 -0.12 -8.73
N LEU A 29 -9.29 0.43 -7.88
CA LEU A 29 -9.72 1.83 -8.00
C LEU A 29 -8.56 2.80 -7.87
N TYR A 30 -7.64 2.53 -6.93
CA TYR A 30 -6.46 3.36 -6.77
C TYR A 30 -5.49 3.20 -7.93
N ASP A 31 -5.17 1.96 -8.32
CA ASP A 31 -4.24 1.69 -9.42
C ASP A 31 -4.73 2.31 -10.73
N GLU A 32 -6.03 2.22 -11.04
CA GLU A 32 -6.65 2.87 -12.20
C GLU A 32 -6.51 4.40 -12.14
N ALA A 33 -6.80 5.00 -10.98
CA ALA A 33 -6.73 6.45 -10.82
C ALA A 33 -5.30 7.00 -10.91
N VAL A 34 -4.32 6.29 -10.34
CA VAL A 34 -2.92 6.76 -10.31
C VAL A 34 -2.11 6.36 -11.54
N ALA A 35 -2.65 5.49 -12.39
CA ALA A 35 -1.97 5.01 -13.61
C ALA A 35 -1.51 6.13 -14.53
N VAL A 36 -2.27 7.23 -14.64
CA VAL A 36 -1.91 8.42 -15.44
C VAL A 36 -0.59 9.06 -14.99
N HIS A 37 -0.19 8.85 -13.73
CA HIS A 37 1.08 9.32 -13.17
C HIS A 37 2.23 8.31 -13.29
N SER A 38 1.99 7.19 -13.99
CA SER A 38 2.96 6.10 -14.21
C SER A 38 3.51 5.50 -12.91
N ILE A 39 2.64 5.35 -11.91
CA ILE A 39 2.92 4.75 -10.60
C ILE A 39 1.75 3.84 -10.19
N THR A 40 2.00 2.86 -9.32
CA THR A 40 0.95 2.02 -8.70
C THR A 40 0.60 2.52 -7.29
N ILE A 41 -0.52 2.06 -6.72
CA ILE A 41 -0.87 2.39 -5.33
C ILE A 41 0.18 1.87 -4.34
N ALA A 42 0.77 0.70 -4.60
CA ALA A 42 1.83 0.14 -3.76
C ALA A 42 3.09 1.03 -3.75
N GLN A 43 3.47 1.54 -4.92
CA GLN A 43 4.60 2.46 -5.06
C GLN A 43 4.31 3.82 -4.40
N LEU A 44 3.10 4.37 -4.58
CA LEU A 44 2.69 5.59 -3.91
C LEU A 44 2.74 5.45 -2.39
N ASN A 45 2.23 4.33 -1.83
CA ASN A 45 2.27 4.07 -0.39
C ASN A 45 3.71 3.96 0.15
N LEU A 46 4.65 3.42 -0.63
CA LEU A 46 6.07 3.41 -0.27
C LEU A 46 6.67 4.82 -0.24
N LEU A 47 6.35 5.66 -1.23
CA LEU A 47 6.79 7.07 -1.25
C LEU A 47 6.23 7.84 -0.06
N ALA A 48 4.94 7.69 0.23
CA ALA A 48 4.28 8.33 1.36
C ALA A 48 4.88 7.87 2.70
N ALA A 49 5.08 6.56 2.88
CA ALA A 49 5.71 6.02 4.09
C ALA A 49 7.14 6.54 4.25
N LEU A 50 7.92 6.63 3.18
CA LEU A 50 9.28 7.15 3.23
C LEU A 50 9.32 8.66 3.50
N GLY A 51 8.35 9.42 2.99
CA GLY A 51 8.18 10.84 3.29
C GLY A 51 7.86 11.11 4.76
N GLU A 52 7.06 10.25 5.38
CA GLU A 52 6.70 10.37 6.81
C GLU A 52 7.83 9.88 7.73
N VAL A 53 8.43 8.70 7.44
CA VAL A 53 9.50 8.12 8.28
C VAL A 53 10.82 8.89 8.15
N GLY A 54 11.06 9.52 6.99
CA GLY A 54 12.37 10.04 6.62
C GLY A 54 13.35 8.95 6.17
N PRO A 55 14.65 9.28 5.99
CA PRO A 55 15.67 8.33 5.56
C PRO A 55 15.70 7.08 6.44
N CYS A 56 15.57 5.91 5.83
CA CYS A 56 15.50 4.65 6.58
C CYS A 56 15.92 3.44 5.74
N SER A 57 16.05 2.29 6.41
CA SER A 57 16.39 1.04 5.72
C SER A 57 15.19 0.44 4.98
N PRO A 58 15.42 -0.31 3.87
CA PRO A 58 14.36 -1.08 3.22
C PRO A 58 13.61 -2.02 4.17
N ARG A 59 14.29 -2.55 5.19
CA ARG A 59 13.67 -3.39 6.22
C ARG A 59 12.63 -2.61 7.04
N LYS A 60 12.97 -1.40 7.48
CA LYS A 60 12.05 -0.53 8.23
C LYS A 60 10.81 -0.18 7.41
N LEU A 61 10.94 0.09 6.12
CA LEU A 61 9.79 0.28 5.23
C LEU A 61 8.90 -0.97 5.13
N GLY A 62 9.52 -2.16 5.04
CA GLY A 62 8.79 -3.42 5.05
C GLY A 62 8.01 -3.63 6.35
N GLU A 63 8.61 -3.29 7.49
CA GLU A 63 7.92 -3.31 8.78
C GLU A 63 6.74 -2.33 8.77
N VAL A 64 6.95 -1.05 8.43
CA VAL A 64 5.91 0.00 8.39
C VAL A 64 4.69 -0.37 7.54
N LEU A 65 4.90 -1.03 6.39
CA LEU A 65 3.84 -1.36 5.44
C LEU A 65 3.39 -2.83 5.49
N LEU A 66 3.91 -3.63 6.42
CA LEU A 66 3.71 -5.09 6.46
C LEU A 66 4.00 -5.77 5.12
N LEU A 67 5.12 -5.39 4.49
CA LEU A 67 5.56 -5.92 3.20
C LEU A 67 6.74 -6.87 3.35
N GLU A 68 6.66 -7.97 2.60
CA GLU A 68 7.78 -8.89 2.42
C GLU A 68 8.99 -8.21 1.77
N ARG A 69 10.19 -8.64 2.16
CA ARG A 69 11.46 -8.06 1.71
C ARG A 69 11.56 -7.95 0.18
N SER A 70 11.14 -8.98 -0.55
CA SER A 70 11.20 -9.00 -2.02
C SER A 70 10.27 -7.96 -2.66
N THR A 71 9.10 -7.73 -2.06
CA THR A 71 8.16 -6.70 -2.50
C THR A 71 8.73 -5.30 -2.29
N VAL A 72 9.37 -5.06 -1.15
CA VAL A 72 10.02 -3.76 -0.88
C VAL A 72 11.16 -3.53 -1.85
N SER A 73 12.11 -4.47 -1.97
CA SER A 73 13.27 -4.32 -2.85
C SER A 73 12.86 -4.04 -4.30
N ARG A 74 11.94 -4.84 -4.85
CA ARG A 74 11.46 -4.65 -6.23
C ARG A 74 10.84 -3.27 -6.45
N ASN A 75 10.05 -2.76 -5.50
CA ASN A 75 9.44 -1.44 -5.64
C ASN A 75 10.47 -0.32 -5.48
N LEU A 76 11.42 -0.44 -4.55
CA LEU A 76 12.49 0.54 -4.42
C LEU A 76 13.33 0.61 -5.70
N ASP A 77 13.68 -0.52 -6.31
CA ASP A 77 14.42 -0.55 -7.58
C ASP A 77 13.69 0.21 -8.69
N LEU A 78 12.36 0.00 -8.80
CA LEU A 78 11.52 0.72 -9.77
C LEU A 78 11.40 2.22 -9.47
N LEU A 79 11.31 2.60 -8.18
CA LEU A 79 11.19 3.99 -7.77
C LEU A 79 12.52 4.76 -7.95
N MET A 80 13.66 4.13 -7.66
CA MET A 80 14.99 4.68 -7.93
C MET A 80 15.23 4.84 -9.43
N ALA A 81 14.82 3.87 -10.25
CA ALA A 81 14.90 3.99 -11.71
C ALA A 81 14.05 5.16 -12.27
N LYS A 82 13.01 5.58 -11.54
CA LYS A 82 12.18 6.75 -11.84
C LYS A 82 12.72 8.06 -11.21
N GLY A 83 13.81 8.00 -10.43
CA GLY A 83 14.37 9.15 -9.71
C GLY A 83 13.51 9.63 -8.53
N LEU A 84 12.58 8.81 -8.03
CA LEU A 84 11.64 9.19 -6.96
C LEU A 84 12.18 8.84 -5.56
N VAL A 85 13.20 8.00 -5.49
CA VAL A 85 13.88 7.56 -4.27
C VAL A 85 15.38 7.56 -4.55
N ASP A 86 16.16 7.99 -3.56
CA ASP A 86 17.61 7.95 -3.61
C ASP A 86 18.16 6.90 -2.64
N ALA A 87 19.20 6.17 -3.03
CA ALA A 87 20.02 5.41 -2.10
C ALA A 87 20.97 6.35 -1.36
N VAL A 88 20.88 6.40 -0.04
CA VAL A 88 21.78 7.19 0.81
C VAL A 88 23.07 6.43 1.06
N SER A 89 22.97 5.11 1.27
CA SER A 89 24.12 4.24 1.45
C SER A 89 23.84 2.81 0.98
N SER A 90 24.91 2.14 0.54
CA SER A 90 24.88 0.74 0.09
C SER A 90 26.18 0.04 0.49
N ASP A 91 26.12 -1.29 0.59
CA ASP A 91 27.31 -2.14 0.75
C ASP A 91 27.22 -3.40 -0.13
N ALA A 92 28.14 -4.35 0.07
CA ALA A 92 28.20 -5.60 -0.69
C ALA A 92 26.91 -6.45 -0.62
N LYS A 93 26.02 -6.21 0.35
CA LYS A 93 24.71 -6.90 0.48
C LYS A 93 23.53 -6.05 -0.01
N GLY A 94 23.79 -4.88 -0.62
CA GLY A 94 22.80 -4.01 -1.23
C GLY A 94 22.55 -2.71 -0.45
N ILE A 95 21.41 -2.09 -0.70
CA ILE A 95 21.05 -0.80 -0.12
C ILE A 95 20.82 -0.92 1.39
N ARG A 96 21.42 0.01 2.13
CA ARG A 96 21.28 0.12 3.58
C ARG A 96 20.29 1.18 4.00
N GLU A 97 20.25 2.27 3.27
CA GLU A 97 19.39 3.40 3.57
C GLU A 97 18.91 4.06 2.28
N VAL A 98 17.63 4.40 2.25
CA VAL A 98 16.96 5.14 1.18
C VAL A 98 16.32 6.39 1.75
N LYS A 99 16.11 7.38 0.88
CA LYS A 99 15.34 8.58 1.20
C LYS A 99 14.43 8.96 0.04
N LEU A 100 13.35 9.67 0.36
CA LEU A 100 12.52 10.31 -0.66
C LEU A 100 13.34 11.39 -1.37
N SER A 101 13.28 11.44 -2.69
CA SER A 101 13.92 12.51 -3.46
C SER A 101 12.97 13.70 -3.59
N SER A 102 13.49 14.86 -4.00
CA SER A 102 12.64 16.03 -4.28
C SER A 102 11.65 15.79 -5.43
N GLU A 103 12.00 14.93 -6.39
CA GLU A 103 11.05 14.51 -7.43
C GLU A 103 10.01 13.53 -6.89
N GLY A 104 10.36 12.71 -5.90
CA GLY A 104 9.43 11.88 -5.14
C GLY A 104 8.38 12.70 -4.40
N GLU A 105 8.79 13.76 -3.71
CA GLU A 105 7.87 14.70 -3.04
C GLU A 105 6.89 15.33 -4.04
N LYS A 106 7.42 15.92 -5.12
CA LYS A 106 6.58 16.49 -6.19
C LYS A 106 5.63 15.46 -6.81
N LYS A 107 6.06 14.19 -6.92
CA LYS A 107 5.22 13.11 -7.45
C LYS A 107 4.04 12.84 -6.53
N ILE A 108 4.24 12.82 -5.21
CA ILE A 108 3.14 12.65 -4.24
C ILE A 108 2.12 13.77 -4.42
N ASP A 109 2.57 15.04 -4.47
CA ASP A 109 1.70 16.19 -4.67
C ASP A 109 0.90 16.11 -5.98
N ALA A 110 1.56 15.69 -7.06
CA ALA A 110 0.92 15.52 -8.36
C ALA A 110 -0.14 14.41 -8.38
N VAL A 111 0.08 13.33 -7.63
CA VAL A 111 -0.82 12.15 -7.59
C VAL A 111 -2.01 12.37 -6.63
N LEU A 112 -1.84 13.24 -5.62
CA LEU A 112 -2.79 13.41 -4.53
C LEU A 112 -4.23 13.72 -4.98
N PRO A 113 -4.51 14.55 -6.02
CA PRO A 113 -5.88 14.76 -6.49
C PRO A 113 -6.54 13.48 -7.02
N ALA A 114 -5.82 12.68 -7.82
CA ALA A 114 -6.32 11.42 -8.36
C ALA A 114 -6.54 10.39 -7.24
N TRP A 115 -5.61 10.32 -6.27
CA TRP A 115 -5.75 9.49 -5.09
C TRP A 115 -6.98 9.86 -4.26
N ARG A 116 -7.26 11.16 -4.06
CA ARG A 116 -8.46 11.63 -3.33
C ARG A 116 -9.75 11.23 -4.04
N ALA A 117 -9.77 11.27 -5.38
CA ALA A 117 -10.92 10.81 -6.15
C ALA A 117 -11.15 9.30 -5.96
N ALA A 118 -10.09 8.49 -6.04
CA ALA A 118 -10.16 7.05 -5.76
C ALA A 118 -10.57 6.76 -4.32
N GLN A 119 -10.08 7.54 -3.35
CA GLN A 119 -10.46 7.42 -1.94
C GLN A 119 -11.96 7.64 -1.74
N LYS A 120 -12.55 8.63 -2.43
CA LYS A 120 -14.00 8.85 -2.43
C LYS A 120 -14.76 7.67 -3.05
N GLN A 121 -14.34 7.20 -4.22
CA GLN A 121 -14.95 6.05 -4.89
C GLN A 121 -14.88 4.76 -4.06
N ALA A 122 -13.74 4.52 -3.38
CA ALA A 122 -13.59 3.37 -2.51
C ALA A 122 -14.53 3.43 -1.30
N CYS A 123 -14.71 4.63 -0.71
CA CYS A 123 -15.69 4.83 0.36
C CYS A 123 -17.13 4.63 -0.13
N GLU A 124 -17.47 5.07 -1.33
CA GLU A 124 -18.79 4.85 -1.94
C GLU A 124 -19.03 3.36 -2.24
N LEU A 125 -18.02 2.65 -2.78
CA LEU A 125 -18.09 1.22 -3.08
C LEU A 125 -18.33 0.37 -1.83
N LEU A 126 -17.62 0.68 -0.74
CA LEU A 126 -17.73 -0.07 0.52
C LEU A 126 -18.97 0.33 1.33
N GLY A 127 -19.42 1.57 1.19
CA GLY A 127 -20.33 2.20 2.14
C GLY A 127 -19.61 2.67 3.40
N THR A 128 -20.21 3.62 4.11
CA THR A 128 -19.62 4.32 5.25
C THR A 128 -19.25 3.38 6.41
N ASP A 129 -20.12 2.43 6.73
CA ASP A 129 -19.90 1.48 7.83
C ASP A 129 -18.74 0.54 7.57
N ALA A 130 -18.69 -0.08 6.38
CA ALA A 130 -17.61 -0.99 6.03
C ALA A 130 -16.28 -0.26 5.87
N ALA A 131 -16.28 0.95 5.30
CA ALA A 131 -15.06 1.76 5.19
C ALA A 131 -14.50 2.14 6.57
N ARG A 132 -15.36 2.49 7.53
CA ARG A 132 -14.97 2.72 8.93
C ARG A 132 -14.46 1.43 9.58
N ALA A 133 -15.20 0.34 9.49
CA ALA A 133 -14.81 -0.94 10.08
C ALA A 133 -13.46 -1.44 9.53
N LEU A 134 -13.17 -1.22 8.25
CA LEU A 134 -11.87 -1.56 7.65
C LEU A 134 -10.74 -0.74 8.26
N ARG A 135 -10.95 0.57 8.46
CA ARG A 135 -9.98 1.47 9.10
C ARG A 135 -9.71 1.03 10.54
N ASP A 136 -10.77 0.79 11.31
CA ASP A 136 -10.67 0.42 12.72
C ASP A 136 -10.02 -0.97 12.90
N ALA A 137 -10.41 -1.94 12.07
CA ALA A 137 -9.85 -3.29 12.09
C ALA A 137 -8.34 -3.28 11.76
N SER A 138 -7.89 -2.40 10.86
CA SER A 138 -6.47 -2.28 10.55
C SER A 138 -5.65 -1.76 11.74
N GLY A 139 -6.18 -0.82 12.52
CA GLY A 139 -5.53 -0.30 13.72
C GLY A 139 -5.31 -1.36 14.80
N ASN A 140 -6.21 -2.35 14.89
CA ASN A 140 -6.06 -3.49 15.82
C ASN A 140 -4.98 -4.49 15.40
N ILE A 141 -4.63 -4.53 14.11
CA ILE A 141 -3.65 -5.46 13.54
C ILE A 141 -2.26 -4.81 13.54
N TRP A 142 -2.21 -3.53 13.22
CA TRP A 142 -0.97 -2.80 13.01
C TRP A 142 -1.16 -1.32 13.25
N SER A 143 -0.43 -0.79 14.22
CA SER A 143 -0.16 0.64 14.33
C SER A 143 1.21 0.87 13.73
N ALA A 144 1.25 1.49 12.55
CA ALA A 144 2.51 1.76 11.89
C ALA A 144 3.40 2.59 12.84
N PRO A 145 4.66 2.18 13.08
CA PRO A 145 5.60 2.90 13.93
C PRO A 145 6.20 4.07 13.13
N ILE A 146 5.32 5.02 12.82
CA ILE A 146 5.59 6.34 12.24
C ILE A 146 5.37 7.37 13.33
#